data_AF-A0A497CKU2-F1
#
_entry.id   AF-A0A497CKU2-F1
#
_cell.length_a   1.000
_cell.length_b   1.000
_cell.length_c   1.000
_cell.angle_alpha   90.00
_cell.angle_beta   90.00
_cell.angle_gamma   90.00
#
_symmetry.space_group_name_H-M   'P 1'
#
loop_
_entity.id
_entity.type
_entity.pdbx_description
1 polymer ?
#
loop_
_entity_poly.entity_id
_entity_poly.type
_entity_poly.pdbx_seq_one_letter_code
_entity_poly.pdbx_strand_id
1 'polypeptide(L)'
;MKKFKQRWEITQNWQLIYPIVGVIALAYSVYKLVLLFSFDNIEITILLSCILFFILLKLTLTLFKFLEKRWKVDYKWRVVRIFLVFAVTGTTSVIITNPISNAIGLVKVNFADVFLGNAIYYVLKLLLTLPFYKILLVGFGWLFGEFSFFLNFAKKMLYRLGFKRFFN
;
A
#
# COMPACT_ATOMS: atom_id res chain seq x y z
N MET A 1 22.08 -14.12 -14.57
CA MET A 1 20.92 -14.60 -13.75
C MET A 1 21.28 -15.05 -12.33
N LYS A 2 22.32 -15.88 -12.11
CA LYS A 2 22.69 -16.41 -10.77
C LYS A 2 22.92 -15.30 -9.70
N LYS A 3 23.68 -14.25 -10.04
CA LYS A 3 23.95 -13.10 -9.15
C LYS A 3 22.68 -12.35 -8.69
N PHE A 4 21.66 -12.27 -9.55
CA PHE A 4 20.39 -11.60 -9.22
C PHE A 4 19.58 -12.43 -8.22
N LYS A 5 19.43 -13.73 -8.48
CA LYS A 5 18.72 -14.64 -7.58
C LYS A 5 19.32 -14.65 -6.18
N GLN A 6 20.66 -14.67 -6.08
CA GLN A 6 21.36 -14.60 -4.80
C GLN A 6 21.11 -13.26 -4.07
N ARG A 7 21.18 -12.12 -4.79
CA ARG A 7 20.95 -10.79 -4.18
C ARG A 7 19.54 -10.63 -3.61
N TRP A 8 18.55 -11.22 -4.28
CA TRP A 8 17.13 -11.16 -3.91
C TRP A 8 16.68 -12.34 -3.05
N GLU A 9 17.60 -13.22 -2.65
CA GLU A 9 17.33 -14.45 -1.88
C GLU A 9 16.21 -15.31 -2.51
N ILE A 10 16.24 -15.42 -3.83
CA ILE A 10 15.32 -16.23 -4.62
C ILE A 10 15.78 -17.68 -4.55
N THR A 11 15.00 -18.49 -3.84
CA THR A 11 15.21 -19.95 -3.71
C THR A 11 14.50 -20.71 -4.82
N GLN A 12 13.36 -20.21 -5.30
CA GLN A 12 12.52 -20.88 -6.30
C GLN A 12 12.23 -19.95 -7.48
N ASN A 13 12.20 -20.49 -8.70
CA ASN A 13 12.05 -19.69 -9.93
C ASN A 13 10.77 -18.87 -9.97
N TRP A 14 9.66 -19.37 -9.45
CA TRP A 14 8.38 -18.66 -9.43
C TRP A 14 8.44 -17.35 -8.60
N GLN A 15 9.36 -17.22 -7.65
CA GLN A 15 9.52 -16.00 -6.84
C GLN A 15 10.04 -14.81 -7.66
N LEU A 16 10.59 -15.04 -8.86
CA LEU A 16 10.97 -13.97 -9.79
C LEU A 16 9.78 -13.10 -10.20
N ILE A 17 8.55 -13.60 -10.07
CA ILE A 17 7.34 -12.84 -10.36
C ILE A 17 7.26 -11.56 -9.53
N TYR A 18 7.72 -11.57 -8.27
CA TYR A 18 7.56 -10.41 -7.39
C TYR A 18 8.43 -9.22 -7.81
N PRO A 19 9.76 -9.37 -8.02
CA PRO A 19 10.55 -8.27 -8.58
C PRO A 19 10.03 -7.78 -9.94
N ILE A 20 9.57 -8.67 -10.81
CA ILE A 20 9.01 -8.29 -12.12
C ILE A 20 7.74 -7.46 -11.97
N VAL A 21 6.78 -7.94 -11.17
CA VAL A 21 5.55 -7.21 -10.87
C VAL A 21 5.85 -5.87 -10.19
N GLY A 22 6.84 -5.82 -9.30
CA GLY A 22 7.28 -4.57 -8.68
C GLY A 22 7.81 -3.55 -9.68
N VAL A 23 8.61 -3.98 -10.67
CA VAL A 23 9.11 -3.10 -11.74
C VAL A 23 7.97 -2.64 -12.64
N ILE A 24 7.05 -3.53 -13.02
CA ILE A 24 5.87 -3.20 -13.84
C ILE A 24 4.97 -2.18 -13.10
N ALA A 25 4.70 -2.41 -11.82
CA ALA A 25 3.92 -1.50 -11.00
C ALA A 25 4.58 -0.12 -10.86
N LEU A 26 5.91 -0.08 -10.76
CA LEU A 26 6.67 1.18 -10.71
C LEU A 26 6.60 1.92 -12.05
N ALA A 27 6.78 1.22 -13.17
CA ALA A 27 6.63 1.79 -14.51
C ALA A 27 5.22 2.37 -14.73
N TYR A 28 4.17 1.63 -14.33
CA TYR A 28 2.80 2.12 -14.40
C TYR A 28 2.57 3.36 -13.52
N SER A 29 3.15 3.38 -12.32
CA SER A 29 3.06 4.53 -11.41
C SER A 29 3.75 5.77 -11.97
N VAL A 30 4.93 5.59 -12.58
CA VAL A 30 5.65 6.66 -13.29
C VAL A 30 4.81 7.22 -14.43
N TYR A 31 4.27 6.35 -15.28
CA TYR A 31 3.43 6.77 -16.40
C TYR A 31 2.22 7.58 -15.92
N LYS A 32 1.51 7.10 -14.89
CA LYS A 32 0.38 7.83 -14.30
C LYS A 32 0.78 9.17 -13.69
N LEU A 33 1.94 9.26 -13.05
CA LEU A 33 2.44 10.50 -12.46
C LEU A 33 2.84 11.52 -13.53
N VAL A 34 3.54 11.10 -14.59
CA VAL A 34 3.94 12.01 -15.67
C VAL A 34 2.72 12.53 -16.42
N LEU A 35 1.70 11.69 -16.62
CA LEU A 35 0.43 12.09 -17.25
C LEU A 35 -0.33 13.16 -16.45
N LEU A 36 -0.09 13.30 -15.15
CA LEU A 36 -0.68 14.37 -14.33
C LEU A 36 -0.13 15.76 -14.67
N PHE A 37 1.05 15.84 -15.28
CA PHE A 37 1.68 17.11 -15.65
C PHE A 37 1.36 17.57 -17.08
N SER A 38 0.63 16.76 -17.87
CA SER A 38 0.08 17.13 -19.20
C SER A 38 1.05 17.88 -20.13
N PHE A 39 2.25 17.34 -20.37
CA PHE A 39 3.19 17.94 -21.32
C PHE A 39 2.76 17.71 -22.77
N ASP A 40 2.70 18.77 -23.58
CA ASP A 40 2.33 18.70 -25.01
C ASP A 40 3.40 17.98 -25.87
N ASN A 41 4.66 18.00 -25.43
CA ASN A 41 5.78 17.40 -26.15
C ASN A 41 6.04 15.96 -25.71
N ILE A 42 5.92 15.02 -26.66
CA ILE A 42 6.19 13.58 -26.45
C ILE A 42 7.62 13.33 -25.96
N GLU A 43 8.61 14.03 -26.50
CA GLU A 43 10.03 13.83 -26.14
C GLU A 43 10.30 14.15 -24.66
N ILE A 44 9.75 15.28 -24.18
CA ILE A 44 9.87 15.72 -22.79
C ILE A 44 9.18 14.70 -21.86
N THR A 45 8.01 14.20 -22.26
CA THR A 45 7.25 13.18 -21.53
C THR A 45 8.05 11.89 -21.35
N ILE A 46 8.72 11.41 -22.41
CA ILE A 46 9.55 10.20 -22.37
C ILE A 46 10.78 10.43 -21.48
N LEU A 47 11.49 11.54 -21.68
CA LEU A 47 12.69 11.87 -20.90
C LEU A 47 12.38 11.96 -19.40
N LEU A 48 11.32 12.68 -19.03
CA LEU A 48 10.88 12.79 -17.64
C LEU A 48 10.44 11.45 -17.06
N SER A 49 9.76 10.61 -17.84
CA SER A 49 9.38 9.26 -17.39
C SER A 49 10.62 8.42 -17.05
N CYS A 50 11.66 8.44 -17.90
CA CYS A 50 12.90 7.73 -17.61
C CYS A 50 13.57 8.25 -16.33
N ILE A 51 13.73 9.57 -16.19
CA ILE A 51 14.34 10.18 -15.01
C ILE A 51 13.57 9.82 -13.73
N LEU A 52 12.24 10.00 -13.76
CA LEU A 52 11.38 9.71 -12.61
C LEU A 52 11.39 8.22 -12.25
N PHE A 53 11.43 7.33 -13.25
CA PHE A 53 11.55 5.89 -13.03
C PHE A 53 12.83 5.53 -12.26
N PHE A 54 13.98 6.07 -12.65
CA PHE A 54 15.24 5.79 -11.94
C PHE A 54 15.24 6.35 -10.51
N ILE A 55 14.69 7.55 -10.32
CA ILE A 55 14.55 8.16 -8.98
C ILE A 55 13.66 7.29 -8.08
N LEU A 56 12.47 6.93 -8.56
CA LEU A 56 11.53 6.10 -7.81
C LEU A 56 12.10 4.71 -7.54
N LEU A 57 12.75 4.07 -8.51
CA LEU A 57 13.38 2.77 -8.32
C LEU A 57 14.43 2.82 -7.20
N LYS A 58 15.30 3.83 -7.21
CA LYS A 58 16.33 4.00 -6.18
C LYS A 58 15.70 4.24 -4.80
N LEU A 59 14.65 5.05 -4.73
CA LEU A 59 13.90 5.31 -3.51
C LEU A 59 13.25 4.03 -2.97
N THR A 60 12.52 3.30 -3.82
CA THR A 60 11.85 2.04 -3.44
C THR A 60 12.84 1.01 -2.91
N LEU A 61 13.98 0.80 -3.59
CA LEU A 61 15.00 -0.14 -3.13
C LEU A 61 15.65 0.28 -1.80
N THR A 62 15.78 1.59 -1.56
CA THR A 62 16.30 2.11 -0.29
C THR A 62 15.29 1.90 0.84
N LEU A 63 14.01 2.16 0.58
CA LEU A 63 12.93 1.88 1.54
C LEU A 63 12.83 0.39 1.87
N PHE A 64 12.98 -0.49 0.88
CA PHE A 64 12.91 -1.94 1.12
C PHE A 64 13.97 -2.41 2.11
N LYS A 65 15.22 -1.94 1.99
CA LYS A 65 16.28 -2.26 2.96
C LYS A 65 15.92 -1.83 4.38
N PHE A 66 15.32 -0.64 4.52
CA PHE A 66 14.88 -0.14 5.82
C PHE A 66 13.73 -0.97 6.40
N LEU A 67 12.75 -1.31 5.57
CA LEU A 67 11.56 -2.05 5.98
C LEU A 67 11.82 -3.53 6.27
N GLU A 68 12.70 -4.17 5.49
CA GLU A 68 13.18 -5.54 5.74
C GLU A 68 13.69 -5.68 7.18
N LYS A 69 14.54 -4.74 7.63
CA LYS A 69 15.08 -4.72 9.00
C LYS A 69 13.99 -4.43 10.05
N ARG A 70 13.06 -3.53 9.77
CA ARG A 70 11.99 -3.13 10.72
C ARG A 70 10.92 -4.21 10.88
N TRP A 71 10.61 -4.93 9.80
CA TRP A 71 9.57 -5.94 9.74
C TRP A 71 10.09 -7.36 9.98
N LYS A 72 11.42 -7.55 10.03
CA LYS A 72 12.08 -8.86 10.24
C LYS A 72 11.58 -9.89 9.22
N VAL A 73 11.65 -9.53 7.95
CA VAL A 73 11.19 -10.39 6.84
C VAL A 73 12.35 -11.27 6.37
N ASP A 74 12.12 -12.57 6.25
CA ASP A 74 13.18 -13.56 5.98
C ASP A 74 13.81 -13.46 4.57
N TYR A 75 13.06 -12.91 3.61
CA TYR A 75 13.47 -12.84 2.20
C TYR A 75 13.12 -11.49 1.58
N LYS A 76 14.04 -10.90 0.82
CA LYS A 76 13.81 -9.60 0.14
C LYS A 76 12.60 -9.58 -0.79
N TRP A 77 12.35 -10.66 -1.53
CA TRP A 77 11.21 -10.72 -2.45
C TRP A 77 9.86 -10.71 -1.71
N ARG A 78 9.79 -11.12 -0.43
CA ARG A 78 8.56 -11.05 0.39
C ARG A 78 8.16 -9.61 0.70
N VAL A 79 9.12 -8.69 0.77
CA VAL A 79 8.83 -7.25 0.96
C VAL A 79 7.94 -6.75 -0.18
N VAL A 80 8.26 -7.10 -1.43
CA VAL A 80 7.43 -6.73 -2.60
C VAL A 80 6.02 -7.30 -2.48
N ARG A 81 5.89 -8.57 -2.09
CA ARG A 81 4.58 -9.21 -1.85
C ARG A 81 3.77 -8.47 -0.79
N ILE A 82 4.38 -8.11 0.34
CA ILE A 82 3.74 -7.35 1.42
C ILE A 82 3.24 -5.99 0.89
N PHE A 83 4.05 -5.29 0.10
CA PHE A 83 3.64 -4.03 -0.53
C PHE A 83 2.47 -4.19 -1.50
N LEU A 84 2.43 -5.28 -2.28
CA LEU A 84 1.29 -5.57 -3.16
C LEU A 84 0.00 -5.77 -2.35
N VAL A 85 0.06 -6.53 -1.25
CA VAL A 85 -1.10 -6.70 -0.36
C VAL A 85 -1.54 -5.34 0.20
N PHE A 86 -0.61 -4.47 0.63
CA PHE A 86 -0.95 -3.13 1.09
C PHE A 86 -1.62 -2.26 0.00
N ALA A 87 -1.13 -2.31 -1.24
CA ALA A 87 -1.71 -1.56 -2.35
C ALA A 87 -3.15 -2.01 -2.67
N VAL A 88 -3.39 -3.33 -2.70
CA VAL A 88 -4.71 -3.90 -2.97
C VAL A 88 -5.67 -3.62 -1.81
N THR A 89 -5.23 -3.86 -0.58
CA THR A 89 -6.07 -3.65 0.62
C THR A 89 -6.45 -2.19 0.82
N GLY A 90 -5.53 -1.25 0.58
CA GLY A 90 -5.77 0.18 0.74
C GLY A 90 -6.80 0.73 -0.25
N THR A 91 -6.72 0.32 -1.52
CA THR A 91 -7.72 0.71 -2.54
C THR A 91 -9.07 0.05 -2.26
N THR A 92 -9.07 -1.26 -1.97
CA THR A 92 -10.29 -2.03 -1.71
C THR A 92 -11.04 -1.54 -0.48
N SER A 93 -10.35 -1.14 0.60
CA SER A 93 -11.01 -0.65 1.81
C SER A 93 -11.83 0.61 1.55
N VAL A 94 -11.31 1.54 0.76
CA VAL A 94 -12.04 2.78 0.42
C VAL A 94 -13.25 2.47 -0.46
N ILE A 95 -13.10 1.57 -1.44
CA ILE A 95 -14.19 1.15 -2.32
C ILE A 95 -15.35 0.54 -1.53
N ILE A 96 -15.05 -0.33 -0.56
CA ILE A 96 -16.08 -0.97 0.29
C ILE A 96 -16.70 0.03 1.27
N THR A 97 -15.91 0.94 1.85
CA THR A 97 -16.42 1.88 2.84
C THR A 97 -17.24 3.02 2.23
N ASN A 98 -16.99 3.41 0.98
CA ASN A 98 -17.74 4.48 0.31
C ASN A 98 -19.28 4.28 0.29
N PRO A 99 -19.84 3.15 -0.20
CA PRO A 99 -21.29 2.93 -0.21
C PRO A 99 -21.87 2.91 1.21
N ILE A 100 -21.14 2.32 2.16
CA ILE A 100 -21.55 2.28 3.57
C ILE A 100 -21.61 3.70 4.15
N SER A 101 -20.57 4.53 3.91
CA SER A 101 -20.55 5.92 4.37
C SER A 101 -21.70 6.75 3.80
N ASN A 102 -22.04 6.53 2.52
CA ASN A 102 -23.16 7.23 1.90
C ASN A 102 -24.50 6.76 2.47
N ALA A 103 -24.66 5.45 2.71
CA ALA A 103 -25.90 4.87 3.25
C ALA A 103 -26.22 5.38 4.67
N ILE A 104 -25.21 5.58 5.51
CA ILE A 104 -25.37 6.12 6.86
C ILE A 104 -25.39 7.65 6.92
N GLY A 105 -25.40 8.33 5.77
CA GLY A 105 -25.44 9.79 5.70
C GLY A 105 -24.13 10.50 6.09
N LEU A 106 -22.98 9.80 6.08
CA LEU A 106 -21.65 10.44 6.15
C LEU A 106 -21.32 11.07 4.79
N VAL A 107 -22.04 12.12 4.45
CA VAL A 107 -21.83 12.93 3.24
C VAL A 107 -21.23 14.27 3.65
N LYS A 108 -20.26 14.77 2.89
CA LYS A 108 -19.54 16.02 3.20
C LYS A 108 -20.49 17.22 3.40
N VAL A 109 -21.60 17.25 2.66
CA VAL A 109 -22.63 18.30 2.73
C VAL A 109 -23.24 18.41 4.13
N ASN A 110 -23.44 17.29 4.83
CA ASN A 110 -24.05 17.27 6.16
C ASN A 110 -23.15 17.89 7.25
N PHE A 111 -21.91 18.20 6.92
CA PHE A 111 -20.94 18.83 7.82
C PHE A 111 -20.55 20.24 7.35
N ALA A 112 -21.14 20.77 6.28
CA ALA A 112 -20.73 22.05 5.69
C ALA A 112 -20.92 23.24 6.64
N ASP A 113 -21.95 23.20 7.49
CA ASP A 113 -22.32 24.31 8.39
C ASP A 113 -21.47 24.37 9.68
N VAL A 114 -20.59 23.39 9.90
CA VAL A 114 -19.74 23.31 11.09
C VAL A 114 -18.35 23.86 10.77
N PHE A 115 -17.83 24.77 11.61
CA PHE A 115 -16.48 25.37 11.44
C PHE A 115 -15.35 24.34 11.25
N LEU A 116 -15.45 23.18 11.90
CA LEU A 116 -14.54 22.03 11.76
C LEU A 116 -15.14 20.84 10.99
N GLY A 117 -16.24 21.02 10.28
CA GLY A 117 -17.01 19.94 9.69
C GLY A 117 -16.26 19.10 8.67
N ASN A 118 -15.39 19.71 7.86
CA ASN A 118 -14.51 18.97 6.95
C ASN A 118 -13.54 18.03 7.70
N ALA A 119 -12.96 18.49 8.80
CA ALA A 119 -12.04 17.68 9.60
C ALA A 119 -12.80 16.52 10.26
N ILE A 120 -13.98 16.80 10.84
CA ILE A 120 -14.84 15.80 11.46
C ILE A 120 -15.24 14.72 10.43
N TYR A 121 -15.67 15.14 9.24
CA TYR A 121 -16.00 14.22 8.14
C TYR A 121 -14.86 13.25 7.83
N TYR A 122 -13.64 13.75 7.63
CA TYR A 122 -12.50 12.89 7.30
C TYR A 122 -12.08 11.99 8.46
N VAL A 123 -12.16 12.46 9.70
CA VAL A 123 -11.88 11.64 10.89
C VAL A 123 -12.90 10.52 11.02
N LEU A 124 -14.20 10.80 10.89
CA LEU A 124 -15.26 9.80 10.94
C LEU A 124 -15.13 8.80 9.79
N LYS A 125 -14.86 9.28 8.57
CA LYS A 125 -14.65 8.42 7.40
C LYS A 125 -13.42 7.52 7.57
N LEU A 126 -12.33 8.04 8.14
CA LEU A 126 -11.14 7.26 8.48
C LEU A 126 -11.48 6.21 9.54
N LEU A 127 -12.16 6.59 10.62
CA LEU A 127 -12.57 5.69 11.70
C LEU A 127 -13.44 4.55 11.17
N LEU A 128 -14.35 4.84 10.24
CA LEU A 128 -15.18 3.85 9.57
C LEU A 128 -14.36 2.93 8.64
N THR A 129 -13.38 3.48 7.91
CA THR A 129 -12.56 2.69 6.95
C THR A 129 -11.57 1.76 7.65
N LEU A 130 -11.02 2.17 8.78
CA LEU A 130 -10.02 1.41 9.55
C LEU A 130 -10.42 -0.04 9.93
N PRO A 131 -11.64 -0.35 10.42
CA PRO A 131 -12.05 -1.72 10.72
C PRO A 131 -12.11 -2.58 9.45
N PHE A 132 -12.67 -2.08 8.35
CA PHE A 132 -12.69 -2.81 7.07
C PHE A 132 -11.27 -3.06 6.57
N TYR A 133 -10.39 -2.05 6.65
CA TYR A 133 -8.99 -2.19 6.28
C TYR A 133 -8.30 -3.30 7.07
N LYS A 134 -8.53 -3.43 8.38
CA LYS A 134 -7.96 -4.52 9.21
C LYS A 134 -8.41 -5.90 8.75
N ILE A 135 -9.70 -6.07 8.51
CA ILE A 135 -10.28 -7.35 8.07
C ILE A 135 -9.70 -7.75 6.71
N LEU A 136 -9.69 -6.81 5.76
CA LEU A 136 -9.13 -7.03 4.42
C LEU A 136 -7.64 -7.33 4.48
N LEU A 137 -6.88 -6.62 5.31
CA LEU A 137 -5.43 -6.80 5.45
C LEU A 137 -5.08 -8.21 5.94
N VAL A 138 -5.87 -8.77 6.86
CA VAL A 138 -5.72 -10.17 7.28
C VAL A 138 -6.19 -11.14 6.19
N GLY A 139 -7.33 -10.86 5.53
CA GLY A 139 -7.88 -11.71 4.47
C GLY A 139 -6.98 -11.82 3.23
N PHE A 140 -6.52 -10.68 2.70
CA PHE A 140 -5.53 -10.66 1.61
C PHE A 140 -4.17 -11.18 2.08
N GLY A 141 -3.79 -10.94 3.34
CA GLY A 141 -2.61 -11.57 3.92
C GLY A 141 -2.68 -13.09 3.85
N TRP A 142 -3.83 -13.69 4.15
CA TRP A 142 -4.07 -15.12 3.98
C TRP A 142 -4.01 -15.56 2.51
N LEU A 143 -4.67 -14.83 1.61
CA LEU A 143 -4.69 -15.13 0.17
C LEU A 143 -3.29 -15.15 -0.47
N PHE A 144 -2.40 -14.25 -0.03
CA PHE A 144 -1.03 -14.16 -0.53
C PHE A 144 -0.01 -14.97 0.30
N GLY A 145 -0.44 -15.75 1.29
CA GLY A 145 0.44 -16.62 2.09
C GLY A 145 1.27 -15.88 3.15
N GLU A 146 0.84 -14.69 3.58
CA GLU A 146 1.48 -13.84 4.59
C GLU A 146 0.57 -13.62 5.83
N PHE A 147 -0.34 -14.56 6.12
CA PHE A 147 -1.33 -14.44 7.19
C PHE A 147 -0.72 -14.05 8.55
N SER A 148 0.29 -14.80 9.02
CA SER A 148 0.91 -14.54 10.33
C SER A 148 1.54 -13.15 10.42
N PHE A 149 2.13 -12.66 9.33
CA PHE A 149 2.68 -11.32 9.27
C PHE A 149 1.58 -10.26 9.43
N PHE A 150 0.53 -10.36 8.63
CA PHE A 150 -0.55 -9.39 8.60
C PHE A 150 -1.47 -9.45 9.83
N LEU A 151 -1.66 -10.63 10.42
CA LEU A 151 -2.35 -10.78 11.70
C LEU A 151 -1.59 -10.07 12.82
N ASN A 152 -0.26 -10.26 12.89
CA ASN A 152 0.58 -9.55 13.85
C ASN A 152 0.61 -8.04 13.59
N PHE A 153 0.58 -7.63 12.33
CA PHE A 153 0.47 -6.23 11.95
C PHE A 153 -0.85 -5.61 12.42
N ALA A 154 -1.99 -6.29 12.17
CA ALA A 154 -3.32 -5.86 12.60
C ALA A 154 -3.42 -5.78 14.13
N LYS A 155 -2.89 -6.77 14.86
CA LYS A 155 -2.81 -6.77 16.34
C LYS A 155 -1.99 -5.59 16.86
N LYS A 156 -0.80 -5.34 16.28
CA LYS A 156 0.04 -4.18 16.65
C LYS A 156 -0.68 -2.85 16.38
N MET A 157 -1.46 -2.75 15.30
CA MET A 157 -2.25 -1.56 15.00
C MET A 157 -3.39 -1.35 16.02
N LEU A 158 -4.08 -2.41 16.43
CA LEU A 158 -5.10 -2.36 17.48
C LEU A 158 -4.52 -1.94 18.85
N TYR A 159 -3.37 -2.49 19.22
CA TYR A 159 -2.67 -2.13 20.46
C TYR A 159 -2.38 -0.62 20.53
N ARG A 160 -1.93 -0.02 19.42
CA ARG A 160 -1.63 1.42 19.34
C ARG A 160 -2.86 2.33 19.34
N LEU A 161 -4.03 1.78 19.00
CA LEU A 161 -5.31 2.49 19.04
C LEU A 161 -5.99 2.38 20.42
N GLY A 162 -5.30 1.86 21.45
CA GLY A 162 -5.82 1.79 22.82
C GLY A 162 -6.56 0.49 23.18
N PHE A 163 -6.70 -0.45 22.24
CA PHE A 163 -7.40 -1.72 22.48
C PHE A 163 -6.54 -2.78 23.19
N LYS A 164 -5.47 -2.37 23.90
CA LYS A 164 -4.57 -3.27 24.64
C LYS A 164 -5.33 -4.18 25.62
N ARG A 165 -6.45 -3.71 26.17
CA ARG A 165 -7.27 -4.42 27.16
C ARG A 165 -7.98 -5.67 26.63
N PHE A 166 -8.19 -5.81 25.33
CA PHE A 166 -8.98 -6.91 24.73
C PHE A 166 -8.12 -8.12 24.27
N PHE A 167 -6.80 -8.04 24.43
CA PHE A 167 -5.86 -9.05 23.91
C PHE A 167 -4.90 -9.57 24.99
N ASN A 168 -5.29 -9.41 26.26
CA ASN A 168 -4.53 -9.82 27.45
C ASN A 168 -5.20 -11.03 28.09
#